data_AF-A0A8J3IQ47-F1
#
_entry.id   AF-A0A8J3IQ47-F1
#
_cell.length_a   1.000
_cell.length_b   1.000
_cell.length_c   1.000
_cell.angle_alpha   90.00
_cell.angle_beta   90.00
_cell.angle_gamma   90.00
#
_symmetry.space_group_name_H-M   'P 1'
#
loop_
_entity.id
_entity.type
_entity.pdbx_description
1 polymer ?
#
loop_
_entity_poly.entity_id
_entity_poly.type
_entity_poly.pdbx_seq_one_letter_code
_entity_poly.pdbx_strand_id
1 'polypeptide(L)' 'MITLFCGTHSILSIVADEKRYFLGSSEVTGEQRDQLYARQAALYPGFADYQAKTTRRIPAIALQR' A
#
# COMPACT_ATOMS: atom_id res chain seq x y z
N MET A 1 -17.85 9.19 1.88
CA MET A 1 -17.34 10.23 2.79
C MET A 1 -16.87 9.54 4.05
N ILE A 2 -15.56 9.33 4.22
CA ILE A 2 -14.98 8.81 5.46
C ILE A 2 -13.82 9.74 5.81
N THR A 3 -14.01 10.48 6.90
CA THR A 3 -13.04 11.35 7.53
C THR A 3 -12.84 10.82 8.93
N LEU A 4 -11.62 10.42 9.31
CA LEU A 4 -11.03 10.80 10.61
C LEU A 4 -9.53 10.57 10.60
N PHE A 5 -8.83 11.59 11.08
CA PHE A 5 -7.39 11.81 11.09
C PHE A 5 -6.87 11.52 12.50
N CYS A 6 -5.87 10.64 12.65
CA CYS A 6 -4.96 10.60 13.80
C CYS A 6 -3.68 9.85 13.38
N GLY A 7 -2.52 10.33 13.82
CA GLY A 7 -1.18 10.04 13.28
C GLY A 7 -0.89 8.58 12.90
N THR A 8 -0.52 8.37 11.64
CA THR A 8 0.21 7.20 11.12
C THR A 8 -0.55 5.86 10.99
N HIS A 9 -1.77 5.74 11.54
CA HIS A 9 -2.63 4.56 11.33
C HIS A 9 -4.00 5.01 10.82
N SER A 10 -4.23 4.89 9.52
CA SER A 10 -5.53 5.18 8.93
C SER A 10 -6.34 3.89 8.83
N ILE A 11 -7.57 3.86 9.35
CA ILE A 11 -8.49 2.76 9.06
C ILE A 11 -9.04 3.00 7.65
N LEU A 12 -8.75 2.08 6.74
CA LEU A 12 -9.18 2.17 5.36
C LEU A 12 -10.34 1.19 5.11
N SER A 13 -11.45 1.70 4.56
CA SER A 13 -12.53 0.85 4.08
C SER A 13 -12.25 0.45 2.63
N ILE A 14 -12.01 -0.84 2.38
CA ILE A 14 -11.86 -1.39 1.03
C ILE A 14 -13.12 -2.18 0.67
N VAL A 15 -13.62 -1.99 -0.55
CA VAL A 15 -14.71 -2.80 -1.10
C VAL A 15 -14.09 -3.82 -2.04
N ALA A 16 -14.26 -5.09 -1.73
CA ALA A 16 -13.87 -6.20 -2.59
C ALA A 16 -15.07 -7.16 -2.68
N ASP A 17 -15.52 -7.47 -3.88
CA ASP A 17 -16.61 -8.43 -4.13
C ASP A 17 -17.89 -8.08 -3.34
N GLU A 18 -18.34 -6.82 -3.45
CA GLU A 18 -19.50 -6.22 -2.74
C GLU A 18 -19.39 -6.18 -1.20
N LYS A 19 -18.31 -6.72 -0.61
CA LYS A 19 -18.06 -6.71 0.83
C LYS A 19 -17.13 -5.57 1.22
N ARG A 20 -17.43 -4.94 2.36
CA ARG A 20 -16.65 -3.83 2.91
C ARG A 20 -15.78 -4.32 4.06
N TYR A 21 -14.47 -4.12 3.93
CA TYR A 21 -13.49 -4.49 4.94
C TYR A 21 -12.93 -3.23 5.58
N PHE A 22 -12.92 -3.19 6.92
CA PHE A 22 -12.20 -2.18 7.68
C PHE A 22 -10.84 -2.76 8.01
N LEU A 23 -9.80 -2.25 7.36
CA LEU A 23 -8.44 -2.72 7.52
C LEU A 23 -7.60 -1.62 8.15
N GLY A 24 -6.69 -2.00 9.04
CA GLY A 24 -5.60 -1.12 9.44
C GLY A 24 -4.70 -0.87 8.24
N SER A 25 -4.40 0.40 7.97
CA SER A 25 -3.41 0.77 6.98
C SER A 25 -2.24 1.51 7.64
N SER A 26 -1.03 1.04 7.34
CA SER A 26 0.22 1.66 7.78
C SER A 26 1.13 1.85 6.58
N GLU A 27 1.77 3.01 6.51
CA GLU A 27 2.81 3.26 5.51
C GLU A 27 4.06 2.48 5.90
N VAL A 28 4.52 1.61 4.99
CA VAL A 28 5.79 0.92 5.16
C VAL A 28 6.87 1.77 4.51
N THR A 29 7.92 2.04 5.28
CA THR A 29 9.06 2.85 4.86
C THR A 29 10.38 2.06 4.97
N GLY A 30 11.47 2.62 4.44
CA GLY A 30 12.80 2.03 4.56
C GLY A 30 12.98 0.72 3.79
N GLU A 31 13.69 -0.24 4.42
CA GLU A 31 14.05 -1.53 3.81
C GLU A 31 12.84 -2.46 3.65
N GLN A 32 11.92 -2.46 4.63
CA GLN A 32 10.72 -3.30 4.57
C GLN A 32 9.87 -2.98 3.34
N ARG A 33 9.79 -1.69 2.98
CA ARG A 33 9.12 -1.24 1.77
C ARG A 33 9.75 -1.83 0.52
N ASP A 34 11.07 -1.83 0.42
CA ASP A 34 11.77 -2.35 -0.76
C ASP A 34 11.59 -3.85 -0.92
N GLN A 35 11.63 -4.60 0.20
CA GLN A 35 11.38 -6.04 0.18
C GLN A 35 9.96 -6.36 -0.29
N LEU A 36 8.96 -5.63 0.22
CA LEU A 36 7.56 -5.81 -0.20
C LEU A 36 7.36 -5.41 -1.66
N TYR A 37 7.96 -4.30 -2.09
CA TYR A 37 7.85 -3.82 -3.46
C TYR A 37 8.52 -4.78 -4.45
N ALA A 38 9.68 -5.34 -4.10
CA ALA A 38 10.37 -6.35 -4.91
C ALA A 38 9.54 -7.64 -5.05
N ARG A 39 8.91 -8.12 -3.96
CA ARG A 39 7.97 -9.25 -4.03
C ARG A 39 6.79 -8.94 -4.96
N GLN A 40 6.25 -7.73 -4.88
CA GLN A 40 5.14 -7.32 -5.74
C GLN A 40 5.55 -7.23 -7.20
N ALA A 41 6.74 -6.70 -7.50
CA ALA A 41 7.29 -6.66 -8.84
C ALA A 41 7.57 -8.06 -9.42
N ALA A 42 7.92 -9.04 -8.57
CA ALA A 42 8.09 -10.42 -9.00
C ALA A 42 6.76 -11.09 -9.41
N LEU A 43 5.66 -10.79 -8.71
CA LEU A 43 4.33 -11.31 -9.02
C LEU A 43 3.66 -10.54 -10.17
N TYR A 44 3.89 -9.23 -10.23
CA TYR A 44 3.28 -8.30 -11.17
C TYR A 44 4.37 -7.40 -11.78
N PRO A 45 4.95 -7.80 -12.93
CA PRO A 45 6.09 -7.11 -13.53
C PRO A 45 5.86 -5.62 -13.79
N GLY A 46 4.63 -5.19 -14.02
CA GLY A 46 4.28 -3.77 -14.22
C GLY A 46 4.67 -2.85 -13.05
N PHE A 47 4.84 -3.38 -11.83
CA PHE A 47 5.34 -2.59 -10.70
C PHE A 47 6.80 -2.18 -10.89
N ALA A 48 7.63 -3.03 -11.51
CA ALA A 48 9.00 -2.66 -11.84
C ALA A 48 9.04 -1.49 -12.84
N ASP A 49 8.15 -1.51 -13.84
CA ASP A 49 8.04 -0.44 -14.83
C ASP A 49 7.59 0.88 -14.20
N TYR A 50 6.66 0.86 -13.25
CA TYR A 50 6.23 2.07 -12.56
C TYR A 50 7.36 2.70 -11.75
N GLN A 51 8.16 1.88 -11.07
CA GLN A 51 9.33 2.37 -10.34
C GLN A 51 10.39 2.93 -11.29
N ALA A 52 10.61 2.30 -12.45
CA ALA A 52 11.57 2.78 -13.45
C ALA A 52 11.15 4.11 -14.10
N LYS A 53 9.84 4.34 -14.26
CA LYS A 53 9.28 5.54 -14.91
C LYS A 53 9.21 6.76 -14.01
N THR A 54 9.61 6.66 -12.75
CA THR A 54 9.48 7.77 -11.80
C THR A 54 10.73 7.96 -10.95
N THR A 55 11.01 9.20 -10.59
CA THR A 55 12.14 9.56 -9.71
C THR A 55 11.74 9.61 -8.24
N ARG A 56 10.44 9.64 -7.92
CA ARG A 56 9.93 9.61 -6.54
C ARG A 56 9.78 8.17 -6.05
N ARG A 57 10.05 7.91 -4.78
CA ARG A 57 9.71 6.61 -4.17
C ARG A 57 8.20 6.43 -4.19
N ILE A 58 7.73 5.38 -4.86
CA ILE A 58 6.33 4.94 -4.76
C ILE A 58 6.09 4.42 -3.34
N PRO A 59 5.14 4.98 -2.58
CA PRO A 59 4.84 4.52 -1.22
C PRO A 59 4.20 3.12 -1.26
N ALA A 60 4.50 2.30 -0.25
CA ALA A 60 3.87 1.01 -0.06
C ALA A 60 3.03 1.04 1.22
N ILE A 61 1.76 0.65 1.10
CA ILE A 61 0.83 0.62 2.24
C ILE A 61 0.58 -0.84 2.59
N ALA A 62 0.90 -1.22 3.82
CA ALA A 62 0.51 -2.51 4.34
C ALA A 62 -0.95 -2.45 4.79
N LEU A 63 -1.74 -3.42 4.34
CA LEU A 63 -3.12 -3.62 4.77
C LEU A 63 -3.15 -4.80 5.74
N GLN A 64 -3.64 -4.55 6.95
CA GLN A 64 -3.77 -5.55 8.01
C GLN A 64 -5.23 -5.67 8.41
N ARG A 65 -5.68 -6.90 8.69
CA ARG A 65 -7.06 -7.21 9.04
C ARG A 65 -7.31 -7.17 10.55
#